data_AF-A0A7H4LMH9-F1
#
_entry.id   AF-A0A7H4LMH9-F1
#
_cell.length_a   1.000
_cell.length_b   1.000
_cell.length_c   1.000
_cell.angle_alpha   90.00
_cell.angle_beta   90.00
_cell.angle_gamma   90.00
#
_symmetry.space_group_name_H-M   'P 1'
#
loop_
_entity.id
_entity.type
_entity.pdbx_description
1 polymer ?
#
loop_
_entity_poly.entity_id
_entity_poly.type
_entity_poly.pdbx_seq_one_letter_code
_entity_poly.pdbx_strand_id
1 'polypeptide(L)'
;MPMHRIQYGKALQLQVPLSEPWLLLFTEEDGRAFFLVGGVLDIGAPIAVSVVCIRAGASPLPHYVANLWANGPPGDPKGTTDAIKVEMEVTSSKDPGDVDVQELTFFTVPPKLLAGAKLVSLHIQIDKLTS
;
A
#
# COMPACT_ATOMS: atom_id res chain seq x y z
N MET A 1 -16.79 -4.78 -1.63
CA MET A 1 -15.33 -4.68 -1.61
C MET A 1 -14.91 -3.53 -2.51
N PRO A 2 -14.35 -2.43 -1.97
CA PRO A 2 -13.79 -1.38 -2.82
C PRO A 2 -12.56 -1.94 -3.54
N MET A 3 -12.64 -1.99 -4.87
CA MET A 3 -11.55 -2.39 -5.75
C MET A 3 -11.19 -1.19 -6.62
N HIS A 4 -9.91 -0.84 -6.65
CA HIS A 4 -9.41 0.29 -7.42
C HIS A 4 -8.59 -0.19 -8.61
N ARG A 5 -8.88 0.35 -9.79
CA ARG A 5 -8.09 0.07 -10.99
C ARG A 5 -6.81 0.90 -10.96
N ILE A 6 -5.68 0.25 -11.24
CA ILE A 6 -4.37 0.88 -11.32
C ILE A 6 -3.70 0.58 -12.67
N GLN A 7 -2.70 1.38 -13.00
CA GLN A 7 -1.79 1.14 -14.11
C GLN A 7 -0.37 1.09 -13.53
N TYR A 8 0.46 0.16 -14.02
CA TYR A 8 1.84 0.08 -13.56
C TYR A 8 2.58 1.40 -13.85
N GLY A 9 3.47 1.82 -12.94
CA GLY A 9 4.22 3.07 -13.08
C GLY A 9 3.43 4.35 -12.83
N LYS A 10 2.13 4.28 -12.50
CA LYS A 10 1.32 5.45 -12.20
C LYS A 10 0.90 5.48 -10.73
N ALA A 11 1.13 6.64 -10.13
CA ALA A 11 0.69 6.92 -8.77
C ALA A 11 -0.83 7.07 -8.71
N LEU A 12 -1.44 6.38 -7.75
CA LEU A 12 -2.83 6.53 -7.35
C LEU A 12 -2.88 7.06 -5.91
N GLN A 13 -3.58 8.17 -5.70
CA GLN A 13 -3.84 8.71 -4.36
C GLN A 13 -5.20 8.22 -3.86
N LEU A 14 -5.24 7.63 -2.67
CA LEU A 14 -6.46 7.15 -2.01
C LEU A 14 -6.55 7.64 -0.58
N GLN A 15 -7.78 7.86 -0.12
CA GLN A 15 -8.09 8.07 1.29
C GLN A 15 -8.49 6.72 1.89
N VAL A 16 -7.65 6.15 2.75
CA VAL A 16 -7.88 4.83 3.34
C VAL A 16 -8.41 4.98 4.76
N PRO A 17 -9.57 4.39 5.11
CA PRO A 17 -10.08 4.46 6.48
C PRO A 17 -9.18 3.75 7.48
N LEU A 18 -8.92 4.37 8.63
CA LEU A 18 -8.13 3.72 9.69
C LEU A 18 -8.87 2.58 10.38
N SER A 19 -10.20 2.61 10.36
CA SER A 19 -11.04 1.53 10.88
C SER A 19 -11.04 0.28 9.99
N GLU A 20 -10.75 0.47 8.70
CA GLU A 20 -10.72 -0.58 7.70
C GLU A 20 -9.56 -0.30 6.73
N PRO A 21 -8.31 -0.46 7.20
CA PRO A 21 -7.14 0.05 6.48
C PRO A 21 -6.67 -0.92 5.39
N TRP A 22 -7.60 -1.55 4.65
CA TRP A 22 -7.27 -2.46 3.56
C TRP A 22 -7.86 -1.99 2.23
N LEU A 23 -7.19 -2.33 1.13
CA LEU A 23 -7.63 -2.01 -0.23
C LEU A 23 -7.28 -3.14 -1.18
N LEU A 24 -8.15 -3.34 -2.17
CA LEU A 24 -7.85 -4.19 -3.31
C LEU A 24 -7.55 -3.33 -4.53
N LEU A 25 -6.38 -3.52 -5.12
CA LEU A 25 -5.96 -2.88 -6.36
C LEU A 25 -5.96 -3.91 -7.47
N PHE A 26 -6.39 -3.53 -8.67
CA PHE A 26 -6.47 -4.42 -9.81
C PHE A 26 -5.86 -3.77 -11.04
N THR A 27 -5.14 -4.56 -11.81
CA THR A 27 -4.57 -4.17 -13.10
C THR A 27 -5.18 -5.03 -14.20
N GLU A 28 -5.72 -4.35 -15.21
CA GLU A 28 -6.31 -5.00 -16.39
C GLU A 28 -5.24 -5.56 -17.34
N GLU A 29 -3.98 -5.09 -17.25
CA GLU A 29 -2.91 -5.47 -18.17
C GLU A 29 -2.61 -6.98 -18.12
N ASP A 30 -2.51 -7.54 -16.91
CA ASP A 30 -2.19 -8.95 -16.69
C ASP A 30 -3.14 -9.64 -15.69
N GLY A 31 -4.27 -8.99 -15.39
CA GLY A 31 -5.31 -9.54 -14.51
C GLY A 31 -4.84 -9.79 -13.08
N ARG A 32 -3.87 -9.00 -12.59
CA ARG A 32 -3.31 -9.15 -11.25
C ARG A 32 -4.07 -8.32 -10.23
N ALA A 33 -4.18 -8.86 -9.03
CA ALA A 33 -4.75 -8.15 -7.89
C ALA A 33 -3.65 -7.92 -6.84
N PHE A 34 -3.65 -6.76 -6.22
CA PHE A 34 -2.76 -6.43 -5.12
C PHE A 34 -3.61 -6.10 -3.90
N PHE A 35 -3.25 -6.67 -2.77
CA PHE A 35 -3.91 -6.43 -1.50
C PHE A 35 -3.01 -5.56 -0.65
N LEU A 36 -3.47 -4.35 -0.36
CA LEU A 36 -2.85 -3.45 0.59
C LEU A 36 -3.52 -3.70 1.94
N VAL A 37 -2.74 -4.01 2.97
CA VAL A 37 -3.25 -4.24 4.32
C VAL A 37 -2.55 -3.32 5.29
N GLY A 38 -3.36 -2.56 6.01
CA GLY A 38 -2.96 -1.79 7.16
C GLY A 38 -3.31 -2.50 8.46
N GLY A 39 -2.52 -2.27 9.50
CA GLY A 39 -2.81 -2.72 10.85
C GLY A 39 -2.46 -1.63 11.86
N VAL A 40 -3.33 -1.45 12.86
CA VAL A 40 -3.07 -0.62 14.03
C VAL A 40 -2.89 -1.55 15.21
N LEU A 41 -1.77 -1.40 15.94
CA LEU A 41 -1.52 -2.19 17.15
C LEU A 41 -2.23 -1.60 18.38
N ASP A 42 -2.37 -0.27 18.46
CA ASP A 42 -3.03 0.44 19.57
C ASP A 42 -3.51 1.85 19.16
N ILE A 43 -4.36 2.49 19.95
CA ILE A 43 -4.83 3.88 19.74
C ILE A 43 -3.62 4.82 19.80
N GLY A 44 -3.39 5.55 18.71
CA GLY A 44 -2.24 6.44 18.61
C GLY A 44 -0.91 5.73 18.30
N ALA A 45 -0.94 4.44 17.95
CA ALA A 45 0.21 3.74 17.38
C ALA A 45 0.35 4.03 15.86
N PRO A 46 1.55 3.85 15.29
CA PRO A 46 1.73 3.87 13.84
C PRO A 46 0.88 2.80 13.16
N ILE A 47 0.44 3.09 11.94
CA ILE A 47 -0.19 2.09 11.07
C ILE A 47 0.92 1.41 10.28
N ALA A 48 1.01 0.09 10.35
CA ALA A 48 1.86 -0.69 9.46
C ALA A 48 1.07 -1.03 8.20
N VAL A 49 1.63 -0.79 7.01
CA VAL A 49 1.00 -1.05 5.72
C VAL A 49 1.89 -1.97 4.89
N SER A 50 1.34 -3.06 4.37
CA SER A 50 2.04 -4.00 3.48
C SER A 50 1.27 -4.20 2.18
N VAL A 51 1.98 -4.62 1.13
CA VAL A 51 1.41 -4.91 -0.19
C VAL A 51 1.72 -6.35 -0.58
N VAL A 52 0.71 -7.08 -1.01
CA VAL A 52 0.83 -8.45 -1.49
C VAL A 52 0.21 -8.56 -2.87
N CYS A 53 0.88 -9.24 -3.80
CA CYS A 53 0.32 -9.59 -5.10
C CYS A 53 -0.37 -10.97 -5.03
N ILE A 54 -1.64 -11.01 -5.41
CA ILE A 54 -2.45 -12.23 -5.56
C ILE A 54 -2.54 -12.54 -7.04
N ARG A 55 -2.10 -13.75 -7.43
CA ARG A 55 -2.10 -14.17 -8.85
C ARG A 55 -2.70 -15.55 -9.06
N ALA A 56 -3.36 -15.71 -10.20
CA ALA A 56 -3.78 -17.02 -10.70
C ALA A 56 -2.71 -17.62 -11.64
N GLY A 57 -2.48 -18.94 -11.53
CA GLY A 57 -1.79 -19.76 -12.53
C GLY A 57 -0.25 -19.84 -12.44
N ALA A 58 0.35 -20.60 -13.37
CA ALA A 58 1.78 -20.95 -13.44
C ALA A 58 2.66 -19.91 -14.18
N SER A 59 2.16 -18.68 -14.38
CA SER A 59 2.92 -17.60 -15.03
C SER A 59 4.23 -17.34 -14.29
N PRO A 60 5.35 -17.07 -14.99
CA PRO A 60 6.63 -16.71 -14.36
C PRO A 60 6.41 -15.53 -13.41
N LEU A 61 7.06 -15.56 -12.25
CA LEU A 61 6.91 -14.57 -11.18
C LEU A 61 7.40 -13.21 -11.70
N PRO A 62 6.53 -12.24 -11.99
CA PRO A 62 6.99 -10.89 -12.27
C PRO A 62 7.40 -10.30 -10.92
N HIS A 63 8.56 -9.66 -10.86
CA HIS A 63 8.92 -8.91 -9.67
C HIS A 63 8.18 -7.58 -9.70
N TYR A 64 7.54 -7.23 -8.58
CA TYR A 64 6.84 -5.97 -8.45
C TYR A 64 7.47 -5.16 -7.33
N VAL A 65 7.52 -3.85 -7.53
CA VAL A 65 7.96 -2.89 -6.52
C VAL A 65 6.77 -2.00 -6.18
N ALA A 66 6.50 -1.83 -4.89
CA ALA A 66 5.50 -0.90 -4.40
C ALA A 66 6.20 0.34 -3.85
N ASN A 67 5.92 1.47 -4.49
CA ASN A 67 6.27 2.80 -4.05
C ASN A 67 5.08 3.37 -3.26
N LEU A 68 5.21 3.48 -1.93
CA LEU A 68 4.18 4.03 -1.05
C LEU A 68 4.63 5.34 -0.43
N TRP A 69 3.74 6.33 -0.35
CA TRP A 69 4.00 7.52 0.45
C TRP A 69 2.74 8.09 1.12
N ALA A 70 2.95 8.61 2.32
CA ALA A 70 1.93 9.30 3.10
C ALA A 70 2.40 10.72 3.37
N ASN A 71 1.53 11.67 3.10
CA ASN A 71 1.76 13.07 3.43
C ASN A 71 1.03 13.38 4.74
N GLY A 72 1.65 14.18 5.58
CA GLY A 72 1.00 14.80 6.73
C GLY A 72 -0.16 15.70 6.29
N PRO A 73 -1.00 16.13 7.25
CA PRO A 73 -2.03 17.11 6.96
C PRO A 73 -1.42 18.36 6.33
N PRO A 74 -2.17 19.10 5.50
CA PRO A 74 -1.72 20.39 4.99
C PRO A 74 -1.29 21.27 6.16
N GLY A 75 0.00 21.61 6.23
CA GLY A 75 0.53 22.53 7.22
C GLY A 75 0.19 23.98 6.89
N ASP A 76 0.72 24.91 7.69
CA ASP A 76 0.70 26.34 7.35
C ASP A 76 1.16 26.55 5.90
N PRO A 77 0.57 27.47 5.13
CA PRO A 77 0.91 27.70 3.71
C PRO A 77 2.36 28.12 3.44
N LYS A 78 3.17 28.33 4.49
CA LYS A 78 4.61 28.61 4.42
C LYS A 78 5.50 27.45 4.91
N GLY A 79 4.92 26.34 5.35
CA GLY A 79 5.62 25.21 5.95
C GLY A 79 5.79 24.03 4.98
N THR A 80 6.91 23.32 5.12
CA THR A 80 7.12 22.03 4.47
C THR A 80 6.11 21.01 5.02
N THR A 81 5.38 20.30 4.15
CA THR A 81 4.53 19.19 4.58
C THR A 81 5.41 17.97 4.85
N ASP A 82 5.34 17.43 6.06
CA ASP A 82 6.02 16.18 6.40
C ASP A 82 5.52 15.07 5.46
N ALA A 83 6.43 14.32 4.85
CA ALA A 83 6.11 13.18 4.02
C ALA A 83 7.05 12.02 4.32
N ILE A 84 6.51 10.81 4.25
CA ILE A 84 7.30 9.57 4.33
C ILE A 84 7.05 8.78 3.05
N LYS A 85 8.11 8.19 2.53
CA LYS A 85 8.07 7.34 1.34
C LYS A 85 8.86 6.07 1.61
N VAL A 86 8.38 4.97 1.08
CA VAL A 86 9.13 3.71 1.02
C VAL A 86 8.99 3.10 -0.36
N GLU A 87 10.04 2.37 -0.73
CA GLU A 87 10.04 1.44 -1.84
C GLU A 87 10.21 0.05 -1.24
N MET A 88 9.32 -0.89 -1.57
CA MET A 88 9.36 -2.26 -1.06
C MET A 88 9.16 -3.27 -2.19
N GLU A 89 9.84 -4.41 -2.09
CA GLU A 89 9.52 -5.56 -2.94
C GLU A 89 8.16 -6.14 -2.53
N VAL A 90 7.34 -6.45 -3.52
CA VAL A 90 6.00 -6.99 -3.27
C VAL A 90 6.06 -8.52 -3.25
N THR A 91 5.71 -9.09 -2.09
CA THR A 91 5.50 -10.52 -1.97
C THR A 91 4.36 -10.95 -2.89
N SER A 92 4.62 -11.94 -3.75
CA SER A 92 3.61 -12.49 -4.66
C SER A 92 3.29 -13.93 -4.29
N SER A 93 2.01 -14.22 -4.08
CA SER A 93 1.53 -15.58 -3.81
C SER A 93 0.37 -15.97 -4.73
N LYS A 94 0.31 -17.27 -5.00
CA LYS A 94 -0.73 -17.92 -5.81
C LYS A 94 -1.70 -18.77 -4.96
N ASP A 95 -1.27 -19.13 -3.75
CA ASP A 95 -1.95 -20.09 -2.89
C ASP A 95 -2.57 -19.35 -1.69
N PRO A 96 -3.88 -19.50 -1.44
CA PRO A 96 -4.50 -18.89 -0.26
C PRO A 96 -3.82 -19.37 1.03
N GLY A 97 -3.40 -18.42 1.89
CA GLY A 97 -2.79 -18.71 3.19
C GLY A 97 -1.27 -18.95 3.18
N ASP A 98 -0.62 -18.88 2.02
CA ASP A 98 0.83 -19.08 1.86
C ASP A 98 1.67 -17.85 2.24
N VAL A 99 1.03 -16.68 2.43
CA VAL A 99 1.72 -15.45 2.81
C VAL A 99 2.02 -15.44 4.31
N ASP A 100 3.29 -15.56 4.67
CA ASP A 100 3.75 -15.32 6.03
C ASP A 100 3.76 -13.82 6.34
N VAL A 101 2.77 -13.38 7.11
CA VAL A 101 2.59 -11.97 7.49
C VAL A 101 3.76 -11.45 8.34
N GLN A 102 4.46 -12.32 9.08
CA GLN A 102 5.58 -11.91 9.93
C GLN A 102 6.84 -11.53 9.13
N GLU A 103 6.99 -12.09 7.93
CA GLU A 103 8.12 -11.85 7.03
C GLU A 103 7.83 -10.73 6.01
N LEU A 104 6.62 -10.14 6.04
CA LEU A 104 6.27 -9.05 5.12
C LEU A 104 7.05 -7.78 5.47
N THR A 105 7.55 -7.12 4.43
CA THR A 105 8.02 -5.75 4.57
C THR A 105 6.83 -4.82 4.79
N PHE A 106 6.95 -3.90 5.74
CA PHE A 106 5.89 -2.96 6.09
C PHE A 106 6.35 -1.51 6.09
N PHE A 107 5.45 -0.66 5.64
CA PHE A 107 5.52 0.79 5.69
C PHE A 107 4.81 1.31 6.93
N THR A 108 5.52 1.93 7.85
CA THR A 108 4.88 2.53 9.03
C THR A 108 4.49 3.98 8.77
N VAL A 109 3.22 4.32 8.98
CA VAL A 109 2.72 5.70 8.98
C VAL A 109 2.61 6.21 10.42
N PRO A 110 3.46 7.14 10.86
CA PRO A 110 3.42 7.67 12.21
C PRO A 110 2.13 8.46 12.50
N PRO A 111 1.64 8.45 13.75
CA PRO A 111 0.43 9.17 14.16
C PRO A 111 0.45 10.67 13.85
N LYS A 112 1.63 11.30 13.87
CA LYS A 112 1.78 12.73 13.55
C LYS A 112 1.33 13.08 12.12
N LEU A 113 1.42 12.12 11.18
CA LEU A 113 0.96 12.30 9.80
C LEU A 113 -0.54 12.03 9.64
N LEU A 114 -1.13 11.36 10.63
CA LEU A 114 -2.57 11.11 10.68
C LEU A 114 -3.28 12.30 11.33
N ALA A 115 -2.66 12.99 12.30
CA ALA A 115 -3.21 14.20 12.94
C ALA A 115 -4.67 14.06 13.43
N GLY A 116 -5.04 12.88 13.93
CA GLY A 116 -6.41 12.58 14.37
C GLY A 116 -7.41 12.34 13.23
N ALA A 117 -6.96 12.30 11.98
CA ALA A 117 -7.77 11.95 10.84
C ALA A 117 -8.24 10.49 10.93
N LYS A 118 -9.48 10.27 10.51
CA LYS A 118 -10.06 8.92 10.36
C LYS A 118 -9.63 8.24 9.05
N LEU A 119 -8.97 9.00 8.17
CA LEU A 119 -8.52 8.58 6.85
C LEU A 119 -7.03 8.90 6.73
N VAL A 120 -6.26 8.00 6.12
CA VAL A 120 -4.88 8.25 5.70
C VAL A 120 -4.84 8.54 4.20
N SER A 121 -4.20 9.63 3.81
CA SER A 121 -3.93 9.94 2.41
C SER A 121 -2.71 9.16 1.93
N LEU A 122 -2.93 8.00 1.35
CA LEU A 122 -1.88 7.14 0.84
C LEU A 122 -1.76 7.29 -0.67
N HIS A 123 -0.54 7.46 -1.13
CA HIS A 123 -0.22 7.34 -2.54
C HIS A 123 0.48 6.03 -2.80
N ILE A 124 0.06 5.38 -3.87
CA ILE A 124 0.43 4.02 -4.20
C ILE A 124 0.84 4.00 -5.66
N GLN A 125 2.04 3.54 -5.94
CA GLN A 125 2.50 3.21 -7.27
C GLN A 125 3.03 1.78 -7.24
N ILE A 126 2.59 0.97 -8.19
CA ILE A 126 3.12 -0.38 -8.38
C ILE A 126 3.87 -0.40 -9.70
N ASP A 127 5.12 -0.81 -9.63
CA ASP A 127 5.99 -0.96 -10.78
C ASP A 127 6.16 -2.45 -11.08
N LYS A 128 6.05 -2.80 -12.35
CA LYS A 128 6.31 -4.14 -12.85
C LYS A 128 7.72 -4.17 -13.39
N LEU A 129 8.59 -4.94 -12.75
CA LEU A 129 9.96 -5.13 -13.22
C LEU A 129 9.95 -6.14 -14.35
N THR A 130 10.33 -5.71 -15.54
CA THR A 130 10.58 -6.61 -16.67
C THR A 130 11.92 -7.29 -16.44
N SER A 131 11.92 -8.62 -16.33
CA SER A 131 13.14 -9.41 -16.50
C SER A 131 13.56 -9.47 -17.96
#